data_AF-A0A5C7IKL9-F1
#
_entry.id   AF-A0A5C7IKL9-F1
#
_cell.length_a   1.000
_cell.length_b   1.000
_cell.length_c   1.000
_cell.angle_alpha   90.00
_cell.angle_beta   90.00
_cell.angle_gamma   90.00
#
_symmetry.space_group_name_H-M   'P 1'
#
loop_
_entity.id
_entity.type
_entity.pdbx_description
1 polymer ?
#
loop_
_entity_poly.entity_id
_entity_poly.type
_entity_poly.pdbx_seq_one_letter_code
_entity_poly.pdbx_strand_id
1 'polypeptide(L)'
;MKRNRMTWRAYTMPVSVDDFSSVQSEDYSEDDSPEKLLSQPLTNDELKSLLADSERQKLTRKLSEANQQNRFLKRQLHIKEDALVNFKSELAVMELEVQALVSLAEEIAKSGIPEGSRKINGKFIQSHLLSRLEAVHEKLKEQIKDVGAAQSKEVSLFWSGMAESVQVMGTFDGWSQGEHLSPEYTGSFTKFSTILVLRPGRYEIKFLVDGEWQLSPEFPTVGEGLTENNLLIVE
;
A
#
# COMPACT_ATOMS: atom_id res chain seq x y z
N MET A 1 30.95 13.19 24.35
CA MET A 1 29.48 13.31 24.19
C MET A 1 28.86 11.92 24.25
N LYS A 2 28.01 11.67 25.26
CA LYS A 2 27.42 10.36 25.56
C LYS A 2 26.30 10.05 24.55
N ARG A 3 26.40 8.92 23.85
CA ARG A 3 25.36 8.39 22.94
C ARG A 3 24.30 7.66 23.77
N ASN A 4 23.09 8.22 23.83
CA ASN A 4 21.95 7.58 24.46
C ASN A 4 21.35 6.56 23.48
N ARG A 5 21.51 5.26 23.73
CA ARG A 5 20.83 4.19 22.98
C ARG A 5 19.48 3.93 23.66
N MET A 6 18.40 4.45 23.09
CA MET A 6 17.04 4.05 23.47
C MET A 6 16.75 2.67 22.88
N THR A 7 16.74 1.64 23.72
CA THR A 7 16.29 0.28 23.37
C THR A 7 14.79 0.19 23.62
N TRP A 8 14.00 0.13 22.55
CA TRP A 8 12.57 -0.18 22.63
C TRP A 8 12.40 -1.68 22.94
N ARG A 9 12.01 -2.00 24.18
CA ARG A 9 11.52 -3.35 24.54
C ARG A 9 10.09 -3.49 24.02
N ALA A 10 9.88 -4.40 23.07
CA ALA A 10 8.54 -4.86 22.73
C ALA A 10 8.00 -5.72 23.88
N TYR A 11 7.01 -5.20 24.60
CA TYR A 11 6.23 -5.98 25.55
C TYR A 11 5.13 -6.73 24.78
N THR A 12 5.37 -7.99 24.45
CA THR A 12 4.30 -8.93 24.10
C THR A 12 3.73 -9.52 25.37
N MET A 13 2.52 -9.12 25.73
CA MET A 13 1.72 -9.80 26.76
C MET A 13 0.99 -10.99 26.12
N PRO A 14 1.12 -12.22 26.65
CA PRO A 14 0.20 -13.29 26.30
C PRO A 14 -1.14 -13.03 26.98
N VAL A 15 -2.22 -13.00 26.21
CA VAL A 15 -3.59 -12.99 26.74
C VAL A 15 -3.89 -14.38 27.26
N SER A 16 -3.75 -14.58 28.59
CA SER A 16 -4.36 -15.71 29.29
C SER A 16 -5.83 -15.36 29.49
N VAL A 17 -6.72 -16.17 28.92
CA VAL A 17 -8.16 -16.06 29.17
C VAL A 17 -8.47 -17.02 30.30
N ASP A 18 -8.19 -16.59 31.53
CA ASP A 18 -8.64 -17.29 32.72
C ASP A 18 -10.01 -16.73 33.10
N ASP A 19 -11.01 -17.60 32.91
CA ASP A 19 -12.42 -17.38 33.18
C ASP A 19 -12.66 -17.28 34.70
N PHE A 20 -13.31 -16.20 35.12
CA PHE A 20 -13.70 -16.00 36.52
C PHE A 20 -14.99 -16.78 36.78
N SER A 21 -14.92 -17.86 37.53
CA SER A 21 -16.06 -18.29 38.36
C SER A 21 -15.55 -18.79 39.73
N SER A 22 -15.66 -17.90 40.71
CA SER A 22 -15.50 -18.24 42.13
C SER A 22 -16.89 -18.53 42.70
N VAL A 23 -17.27 -19.80 42.79
CA VAL A 23 -18.39 -20.23 43.63
C VAL A 23 -17.87 -21.23 44.66
N GLN A 24 -18.26 -20.97 45.90
CA GLN A 24 -17.80 -21.57 47.14
C GLN A 24 -18.00 -23.10 47.17
N SER A 25 -17.00 -23.77 47.73
CA SER A 25 -17.02 -25.16 48.14
C SER A 25 -17.96 -25.37 49.33
N GLU A 26 -18.97 -26.23 49.16
CA GLU A 26 -19.51 -27.04 50.26
C GLU A 26 -19.47 -28.51 49.84
N ASP A 27 -18.83 -29.28 50.72
CA ASP A 27 -18.46 -30.67 50.68
C ASP A 27 -19.65 -31.54 51.09
N TYR A 28 -20.07 -32.51 50.26
CA TYR A 28 -20.79 -33.71 50.71
C TYR A 28 -20.68 -34.87 49.68
N SER A 29 -19.99 -35.92 50.14
CA SER A 29 -20.31 -37.35 49.98
C SER A 29 -19.86 -38.13 48.73
N GLU A 30 -19.02 -39.12 49.03
CA GLU A 30 -18.56 -40.25 48.22
C GLU A 30 -19.68 -41.10 47.60
N ASP A 31 -19.41 -41.61 46.39
CA ASP A 31 -19.55 -43.01 45.95
C ASP A 31 -20.09 -43.11 44.51
N ASP A 32 -19.19 -43.23 43.51
CA ASP A 32 -19.28 -44.28 42.48
C ASP A 32 -18.03 -44.31 41.57
N SER A 33 -17.27 -45.39 41.67
CA SER A 33 -16.42 -46.06 40.68
C SER A 33 -15.94 -45.30 39.39
N PRO A 34 -14.62 -45.16 39.14
CA PRO A 34 -14.07 -44.40 38.00
C PRO A 34 -14.07 -45.15 36.65
N GLU A 35 -14.81 -46.25 36.50
CA GLU A 35 -14.68 -47.15 35.33
C GLU A 35 -15.90 -47.16 34.37
N LYS A 36 -16.89 -46.28 34.54
CA LYS A 36 -18.13 -46.30 33.74
C LYS A 36 -18.36 -45.11 32.78
N LEU A 37 -17.36 -44.26 32.56
CA LEU A 37 -17.46 -43.09 31.66
C LEU A 37 -16.78 -43.28 30.29
N LEU A 38 -16.37 -44.49 29.93
CA LEU A 38 -15.79 -44.77 28.61
C LEU A 38 -16.75 -45.64 27.80
N SER A 39 -17.75 -45.01 27.15
CA SER A 39 -18.41 -45.45 25.89
C SER A 39 -19.91 -45.06 25.77
N GLN A 40 -20.31 -43.85 26.14
CA GLN A 40 -21.62 -43.35 25.67
C GLN A 40 -21.45 -42.77 24.25
N PRO A 41 -22.16 -43.28 23.23
CA PRO A 41 -22.02 -42.76 21.88
C PRO A 41 -22.51 -41.31 21.84
N LEU A 42 -21.67 -40.42 21.33
CA LEU A 42 -21.97 -38.99 21.17
C LEU A 42 -23.32 -38.82 20.46
N THR A 43 -24.13 -37.89 20.96
CA THR A 43 -25.40 -37.54 20.34
C THR A 43 -25.15 -36.90 18.97
N ASN A 44 -26.13 -37.00 18.08
CA ASN A 44 -26.01 -36.47 16.72
C ASN A 44 -25.71 -34.95 16.69
N ASP A 45 -26.26 -34.21 17.66
CA ASP A 45 -26.06 -32.76 17.76
C ASP A 45 -24.67 -32.39 18.29
N GLU A 46 -24.11 -33.17 19.23
CA GLU A 46 -22.71 -33.02 19.66
C GLU A 46 -21.74 -33.29 18.49
N LEU A 47 -22.00 -34.32 17.68
CA LEU A 47 -21.19 -34.61 16.49
C LEU A 47 -21.24 -33.49 15.45
N LYS A 48 -22.41 -32.89 15.22
CA LYS A 48 -22.56 -31.73 14.34
C LYS A 48 -21.82 -30.50 14.87
N SER A 49 -21.89 -30.25 16.18
CA SER A 49 -21.15 -29.15 16.81
C SER A 49 -19.65 -29.32 16.63
N LEU A 50 -19.11 -30.51 16.96
CA LEU A 50 -17.70 -30.81 16.80
C LEU A 50 -17.22 -30.67 15.35
N LEU A 51 -18.04 -31.08 14.39
CA LEU A 51 -17.73 -30.88 12.97
C LEU A 51 -17.70 -29.39 12.61
N ALA A 52 -18.70 -28.62 13.03
CA ALA A 52 -18.75 -27.18 12.81
C ALA A 52 -17.54 -26.46 13.46
N ASP A 53 -17.16 -26.85 14.67
CA ASP A 53 -15.99 -26.30 15.37
C ASP A 53 -14.69 -26.65 14.65
N SER A 54 -14.56 -27.88 14.16
CA SER A 54 -13.40 -28.30 13.37
C SER A 54 -13.28 -27.50 12.06
N GLU A 55 -14.39 -27.21 11.39
CA GLU A 55 -14.41 -26.39 10.17
C GLU A 55 -14.12 -24.92 10.48
N ARG A 56 -14.71 -24.36 11.56
CA ARG A 56 -14.39 -23.01 12.04
C ARG A 56 -12.90 -22.88 12.35
N GLN A 57 -12.31 -23.86 13.03
CA GLN A 57 -10.88 -23.84 13.36
C GLN A 57 -10.00 -23.87 12.10
N LYS A 58 -10.37 -24.69 11.09
CA LYS A 58 -9.67 -24.71 9.79
C LYS A 58 -9.75 -23.36 9.09
N LEU A 59 -10.93 -22.73 9.06
CA LEU A 59 -11.12 -21.42 8.46
C LEU A 59 -10.34 -20.33 9.18
N THR A 60 -10.36 -20.32 10.51
CA THR A 60 -9.59 -19.37 11.33
C THR A 60 -8.09 -19.52 11.09
N ARG A 61 -7.58 -20.76 10.98
CA ARG A 61 -6.17 -21.02 10.63
C ARG A 61 -5.83 -20.46 9.25
N LYS A 62 -6.64 -20.76 8.22
CA LYS A 62 -6.43 -20.25 6.86
C LYS A 62 -6.48 -18.72 6.80
N LEU A 63 -7.43 -18.10 7.50
CA LEU A 63 -7.55 -16.65 7.58
C LEU A 63 -6.33 -16.02 8.27
N SER A 64 -5.82 -16.64 9.34
CA SER A 64 -4.59 -16.20 10.01
C SER A 64 -3.38 -16.29 9.08
N GLU A 65 -3.21 -17.41 8.37
CA GLU A 65 -2.13 -17.62 7.40
C GLU A 65 -2.21 -16.59 6.25
N ALA A 66 -3.38 -16.38 5.67
CA ALA A 66 -3.59 -15.38 4.63
C ALA A 66 -3.29 -13.95 5.14
N ASN A 67 -3.70 -13.62 6.36
CA ASN A 67 -3.39 -12.33 6.98
C ASN A 67 -1.89 -12.14 7.22
N GLN A 68 -1.17 -13.20 7.63
CA GLN A 68 0.29 -13.15 7.76
C GLN A 68 0.97 -12.91 6.41
N GLN A 69 0.52 -13.61 5.37
CA GLN A 69 1.01 -13.41 4.00
C GLN A 69 0.74 -11.99 3.50
N ASN A 70 -0.47 -11.46 3.71
CA ASN A 70 -0.81 -10.07 3.36
C ASN A 70 0.11 -9.06 4.06
N ARG A 71 0.36 -9.22 5.36
CA ARG A 71 1.29 -8.35 6.10
C ARG A 71 2.73 -8.46 5.59
N PHE A 72 3.16 -9.64 5.13
CA PHE A 72 4.47 -9.82 4.54
C PHE A 72 4.57 -9.13 3.18
N LEU A 73 3.58 -9.32 2.31
CA LEU A 73 3.54 -8.70 0.98
C LEU A 73 3.46 -7.18 1.06
N LYS A 74 2.64 -6.61 1.96
CA LYS A 74 2.59 -5.16 2.20
C LYS A 74 3.95 -4.60 2.60
N ARG A 75 4.69 -5.31 3.47
CA ARG A 75 6.06 -4.92 3.87
C ARG A 75 7.05 -4.99 2.71
N GLN A 76 6.99 -6.05 1.90
CA GLN A 76 7.84 -6.18 0.72
C GLN A 76 7.56 -5.07 -0.30
N LEU A 77 6.29 -4.73 -0.52
CA LEU A 77 5.88 -3.65 -1.41
C LEU A 77 6.49 -2.33 -0.97
N HIS A 78 6.38 -1.97 0.31
CA HIS A 78 6.98 -0.75 0.86
C HIS A 78 8.50 -0.69 0.62
N ILE A 79 9.21 -1.77 0.90
CA ILE A 79 10.68 -1.84 0.68
C ILE A 79 11.02 -1.65 -0.80
N LYS A 80 10.23 -2.21 -1.71
CA LYS A 80 10.43 -2.07 -3.15
C LYS A 80 10.13 -0.65 -3.63
N GLU A 81 9.12 -0.01 -3.07
CA GLU A 81 8.79 1.39 -3.37
C GLU A 81 9.91 2.33 -2.91
N ASP A 82 10.43 2.15 -1.68
CA ASP A 82 11.57 2.92 -1.17
C ASP A 82 12.82 2.75 -2.06
N ALA A 83 13.09 1.51 -2.49
CA ALA A 83 14.19 1.24 -3.40
C ALA A 83 13.99 1.94 -4.76
N LEU A 84 12.77 1.97 -5.30
CA LEU A 84 12.43 2.67 -6.54
C LEU A 84 12.68 4.18 -6.41
N VAL A 85 12.26 4.79 -5.29
CA VAL A 85 12.52 6.21 -4.99
C VAL A 85 14.01 6.52 -5.01
N ASN A 86 14.82 5.67 -4.37
CA ASN A 86 16.28 5.83 -4.36
C ASN A 86 16.90 5.66 -5.76
N PHE A 87 16.49 4.63 -6.52
CA PHE A 87 16.97 4.46 -7.89
C PHE A 87 16.59 5.64 -8.79
N LYS A 88 15.41 6.21 -8.61
CA LYS A 88 14.98 7.41 -9.35
C LYS A 88 15.87 8.61 -9.06
N SER A 89 16.25 8.84 -7.80
CA SER A 89 17.10 9.97 -7.43
C SER A 89 18.53 9.78 -7.97
N GLU A 90 19.07 8.56 -7.92
CA GLU A 90 20.37 8.23 -8.53
C GLU A 90 20.36 8.43 -10.06
N LEU A 91 19.30 7.98 -10.74
CA LEU A 91 19.11 8.20 -12.18
C LEU A 91 19.05 9.69 -12.52
N ALA A 92 18.34 10.50 -11.71
CA ALA A 92 18.25 11.95 -11.91
C ALA A 92 19.62 12.64 -11.78
N VAL A 93 20.46 12.22 -10.83
CA VAL A 93 21.83 12.74 -10.70
C VAL A 93 22.67 12.40 -11.94
N MET A 94 22.61 11.14 -12.40
CA MET A 94 23.33 10.73 -13.61
C MET A 94 22.84 11.47 -14.86
N GLU A 95 21.55 11.76 -14.96
CA GLU A 95 20.98 12.51 -16.08
C GLU A 95 21.54 13.94 -16.15
N LEU A 96 21.68 14.62 -15.02
CA LEU A 96 22.31 15.95 -14.93
C LEU A 96 23.80 15.90 -15.30
N GLU A 97 24.53 14.88 -14.85
CA GLU A 97 25.94 14.69 -15.23
C GLU A 97 26.09 14.48 -16.74
N VAL A 98 25.25 13.63 -17.34
CA VAL A 98 25.24 13.42 -18.79
C VAL A 98 24.84 14.69 -19.54
N GLN A 99 23.87 15.46 -19.02
CA GLN A 99 23.49 16.75 -19.62
C GLN A 99 24.66 17.74 -19.65
N ALA A 100 25.46 17.81 -18.58
CA ALA A 100 26.68 18.62 -18.55
C ALA A 100 27.74 18.12 -19.55
N LEU A 101 27.87 16.81 -19.73
CA LEU A 101 28.75 16.25 -20.76
C LEU A 101 28.26 16.55 -22.18
N VAL A 102 26.94 16.55 -22.42
CA VAL A 102 26.34 16.94 -23.70
C VAL A 102 26.68 18.41 -24.01
N SER A 103 26.50 19.34 -23.06
CA SER A 103 26.81 20.75 -23.30
C SER A 103 28.30 20.98 -23.61
N LEU A 104 29.20 20.32 -22.89
CA LEU A 104 30.64 20.34 -23.18
C LEU A 104 30.95 19.77 -24.58
N ALA A 105 30.32 18.64 -24.96
CA ALA A 105 30.50 18.03 -26.27
C ALA A 105 29.96 18.91 -27.41
N GLU A 106 28.87 19.63 -27.17
CA GLU A 106 28.34 20.63 -28.11
C GLU A 106 29.31 21.78 -28.34
N GLU A 107 29.90 22.33 -27.27
CA GLU A 107 30.91 23.39 -27.36
C GLU A 107 32.11 22.91 -28.18
N ILE A 108 32.62 21.71 -27.91
CA ILE A 108 33.73 21.10 -28.64
C ILE A 108 33.38 20.86 -30.11
N ALA A 109 32.15 20.42 -30.40
CA ALA A 109 31.69 20.22 -31.77
C ALA A 109 31.55 21.53 -32.54
N LYS A 110 31.24 22.63 -31.84
CA LYS A 110 31.15 24.00 -32.41
C LYS A 110 32.52 24.67 -32.54
N SER A 111 33.49 24.33 -31.69
CA SER A 111 34.82 24.94 -31.63
C SER A 111 35.79 24.43 -32.71
N GLY A 112 35.38 24.45 -33.99
CA GLY A 112 36.22 24.03 -35.12
C GLY A 112 36.66 22.55 -35.07
N ILE A 113 37.13 22.02 -36.19
CA ILE A 113 37.66 20.64 -36.24
C ILE A 113 39.19 20.72 -36.18
N PRO A 114 39.84 20.23 -35.11
CA PRO A 114 41.29 20.14 -35.03
C PRO A 114 41.89 19.38 -36.22
N GLU A 115 43.03 19.84 -36.72
CA GLU A 115 43.79 19.13 -37.75
C GLU A 115 44.15 17.71 -37.28
N GLY A 116 43.97 16.72 -38.16
CA GLY A 116 44.18 15.31 -37.83
C GLY A 116 43.03 14.64 -37.07
N SER A 117 41.89 15.31 -36.88
CA SER A 117 40.71 14.70 -36.23
C SER A 117 40.25 13.43 -36.96
N ARG A 118 40.23 12.31 -36.23
CA ARG A 118 39.74 11.03 -36.76
C ARG A 118 38.24 11.10 -37.06
N LYS A 119 37.81 10.25 -38.01
CA LYS A 119 36.39 10.01 -38.30
C LYS A 119 35.95 8.63 -37.82
N ILE A 120 34.71 8.52 -37.38
CA ILE A 120 34.03 7.29 -36.99
C ILE A 120 32.72 7.24 -37.79
N ASN A 121 32.53 6.23 -38.62
CA ASN A 121 31.37 6.10 -39.51
C ASN A 121 31.09 7.37 -40.34
N GLY A 122 32.14 8.01 -40.85
CA GLY A 122 32.05 9.23 -41.66
C GLY A 122 31.85 10.54 -40.89
N LYS A 123 31.54 10.50 -39.58
CA LYS A 123 31.45 11.69 -38.70
C LYS A 123 32.78 11.94 -38.00
N PHE A 124 33.11 13.21 -37.74
CA PHE A 124 34.26 13.55 -36.90
C PHE A 124 34.05 13.05 -35.46
N ILE A 125 35.13 12.74 -34.75
CA ILE A 125 35.05 12.18 -33.38
C ILE A 125 34.22 13.06 -32.43
N GLN A 126 34.30 14.38 -32.57
CA GLN A 126 33.57 15.36 -31.74
C GLN A 126 32.07 15.24 -31.95
N SER A 127 31.61 15.28 -33.21
CA SER A 127 30.18 15.16 -33.52
C SER A 127 29.65 13.75 -33.28
N HIS A 128 30.48 12.72 -33.43
CA HIS A 128 30.10 11.35 -33.07
C HIS A 128 29.90 11.21 -31.55
N LEU A 129 30.79 11.79 -30.74
CA LEU A 129 30.66 11.80 -29.28
C LEU A 129 29.38 12.52 -28.83
N LEU A 130 29.13 13.71 -29.38
CA LEU A 130 27.91 14.47 -29.10
C LEU A 130 26.65 13.64 -29.36
N SER A 131 26.51 13.06 -30.57
CA SER A 131 25.34 12.22 -30.90
C SER A 131 25.19 11.00 -29.97
N ARG A 132 26.30 10.45 -29.46
CA ARG A 132 26.27 9.32 -28.53
C ARG A 132 25.81 9.74 -27.14
N LEU A 133 26.26 10.90 -26.65
CA LEU A 133 25.85 11.45 -25.37
C LEU A 133 24.39 11.90 -25.39
N GLU A 134 23.93 12.55 -26.46
CA GLU A 134 22.52 12.89 -26.67
C GLU A 134 21.63 11.64 -26.61
N ALA A 135 22.02 10.56 -27.28
CA ALA A 135 21.27 9.30 -27.26
C ALA A 135 21.21 8.67 -25.85
N VAL A 136 22.28 8.79 -25.05
CA VAL A 136 22.28 8.32 -23.65
C VAL A 136 21.42 9.21 -22.78
N HIS A 137 21.49 10.54 -22.95
CA HIS A 137 20.67 11.51 -22.23
C HIS A 137 19.17 11.27 -22.46
N GLU A 138 18.75 11.12 -23.72
CA GLU A 138 17.34 10.84 -24.05
C GLU A 138 16.87 9.51 -23.46
N LYS A 139 17.72 8.47 -23.49
CA LYS A 139 17.39 7.18 -22.87
C LYS A 139 17.24 7.29 -21.35
N LEU A 140 18.11 8.04 -20.67
CA LEU A 140 18.00 8.27 -19.23
C LEU A 140 16.71 9.03 -18.88
N LYS A 141 16.38 10.06 -19.67
CA LYS A 141 15.16 10.85 -19.50
C LYS A 141 13.89 10.00 -19.66
N GLU A 142 13.87 9.10 -20.65
CA GLU A 142 12.80 8.12 -20.83
C GLU A 142 12.69 7.18 -19.62
N GLN A 143 13.81 6.62 -19.15
CA GLN A 143 13.81 5.74 -17.96
C GLN A 143 13.33 6.46 -16.70
N ILE A 144 13.73 7.71 -16.46
CA ILE A 144 13.26 8.52 -15.33
C ILE A 144 11.74 8.75 -15.42
N LYS A 145 11.23 9.01 -16.62
CA LYS A 145 9.78 9.16 -16.86
C LYS A 145 9.04 7.87 -16.55
N ASP A 146 9.50 6.73 -17.02
CA ASP A 146 8.89 5.42 -16.76
C ASP A 146 8.87 5.09 -15.26
N VAL A 147 9.99 5.33 -14.57
CA VAL A 147 10.09 5.16 -13.11
C VAL A 147 9.14 6.13 -12.40
N GLY A 148 9.01 7.36 -12.89
CA GLY A 148 8.04 8.33 -12.37
C GLY A 148 6.58 7.93 -12.57
N ALA A 149 6.24 7.25 -13.67
CA ALA A 149 4.91 6.71 -13.92
C ALA A 149 4.60 5.48 -13.06
N ALA A 150 5.62 4.71 -12.67
CA ALA A 150 5.47 3.56 -11.78
C ALA A 150 5.39 3.95 -10.29
N GLN A 151 5.90 5.13 -9.93
CA GLN A 151 5.95 5.64 -8.57
C GLN A 151 4.56 6.03 -8.07
N SER A 152 4.23 5.64 -6.84
CA SER A 152 3.04 6.08 -6.15
C SER A 152 3.15 7.53 -5.63
N LYS A 153 2.01 8.22 -5.57
CA LYS A 153 1.86 9.62 -5.17
C LYS A 153 0.82 9.72 -4.06
N GLU A 154 1.04 10.64 -3.14
CA GLU A 154 0.06 11.01 -2.11
C GLU A 154 -1.03 11.88 -2.75
N VAL A 155 -2.27 11.42 -2.63
CA VAL A 155 -3.47 12.06 -3.18
C VAL A 155 -4.39 12.39 -2.01
N SER A 156 -4.60 13.69 -1.77
CA SER A 156 -5.55 14.14 -0.77
C SER A 156 -6.97 14.00 -1.30
N LEU A 157 -7.82 13.32 -0.54
CA LEU A 157 -9.25 13.23 -0.78
C LEU A 157 -10.01 13.86 0.38
N PHE A 158 -11.15 14.44 0.06
CA PHE A 158 -12.05 14.96 1.07
C PHE A 158 -13.51 14.74 0.70
N TRP A 159 -14.34 14.73 1.73
CA TRP A 159 -15.80 14.72 1.64
C TRP A 159 -16.34 15.72 2.65
N SER A 160 -17.33 16.52 2.26
CA SER A 160 -17.89 17.56 3.11
C SER A 160 -19.37 17.31 3.33
N GLY A 161 -19.80 17.28 4.59
CA GLY A 161 -21.21 17.08 4.94
C GLY A 161 -21.43 16.79 6.42
N MET A 162 -22.67 16.44 6.76
CA MET A 162 -23.03 15.94 8.08
C MET A 162 -22.98 14.42 8.05
N ALA A 163 -21.98 13.85 8.73
CA ALA A 163 -21.80 12.41 8.89
C ALA A 163 -21.11 12.13 10.23
N GLU A 164 -21.26 10.91 10.74
CA GLU A 164 -20.49 10.42 11.88
C GLU A 164 -19.19 9.75 11.42
N SER A 165 -19.28 8.99 10.33
CA SER A 165 -18.18 8.22 9.76
C SER A 165 -18.20 8.26 8.23
N VAL A 166 -17.02 8.46 7.63
CA VAL A 166 -16.85 8.46 6.18
C VAL A 166 -15.69 7.55 5.81
N GLN A 167 -15.93 6.66 4.86
CA GLN A 167 -14.93 5.77 4.29
C GLN A 167 -14.95 5.88 2.77
N VAL A 168 -13.78 5.91 2.13
CA VAL A 168 -13.66 5.85 0.67
C VAL A 168 -13.30 4.44 0.24
N MET A 169 -14.03 3.92 -0.74
CA MET A 169 -13.80 2.61 -1.35
C MET A 169 -13.56 2.82 -2.85
N GLY A 170 -12.79 1.97 -3.51
CA GLY A 170 -12.61 2.13 -4.95
C GLY A 170 -11.83 1.04 -5.65
N THR A 171 -11.52 1.26 -6.92
CA THR A 171 -10.75 0.30 -7.72
C THR A 171 -9.30 0.19 -7.28
N PHE A 172 -8.78 1.14 -6.50
CA PHE A 172 -7.40 1.13 -5.99
C PHE A 172 -7.10 -0.04 -5.06
N ASP A 173 -8.10 -0.57 -4.36
CA ASP A 173 -8.00 -1.73 -3.48
C ASP A 173 -8.98 -2.86 -3.90
N GLY A 174 -9.57 -2.74 -5.08
CA GLY A 174 -10.56 -3.70 -5.59
C GLY A 174 -11.86 -3.71 -4.81
N TRP A 175 -12.29 -2.57 -4.25
CA TRP A 175 -13.54 -2.42 -3.49
C TRP A 175 -13.59 -3.30 -2.23
N SER A 176 -12.47 -3.45 -1.52
CA SER A 176 -12.34 -4.45 -0.44
C SER A 176 -12.29 -3.87 0.96
N GLN A 177 -11.29 -3.04 1.28
CA GLN A 177 -11.05 -2.49 2.62
C GLN A 177 -11.42 -1.01 2.71
N GLY A 178 -11.14 -0.23 1.67
CA GLY A 178 -11.24 1.22 1.68
C GLY A 178 -10.31 1.90 2.68
N GLU A 179 -10.48 3.20 2.84
CA GLU A 179 -9.74 4.04 3.76
C GLU A 179 -10.70 4.96 4.52
N HIS A 180 -10.53 5.07 5.85
CA HIS A 180 -11.34 5.96 6.66
C HIS A 180 -10.87 7.40 6.52
N LEU A 181 -11.81 8.34 6.45
CA LEU A 181 -11.51 9.75 6.44
C LEU A 181 -11.56 10.31 7.87
N SER A 182 -10.57 11.14 8.19
CA SER A 182 -10.49 11.83 9.47
C SER A 182 -11.37 13.09 9.45
N PRO A 183 -12.23 13.31 10.46
CA PRO A 183 -13.05 14.52 10.55
C PRO A 183 -12.22 15.74 10.96
N GLU A 184 -12.47 16.85 10.28
CA GLU A 184 -11.95 18.18 10.57
C GLU A 184 -13.14 19.13 10.72
N TYR A 185 -13.29 19.73 11.90
CA TYR A 185 -14.44 20.58 12.21
C TYR A 185 -14.22 21.99 11.65
N THR A 186 -14.99 22.36 10.61
CA THR A 186 -14.90 23.69 9.97
C THR A 186 -16.03 24.64 10.43
N GLY A 187 -16.75 24.30 11.50
CA GLY A 187 -17.78 25.15 12.11
C GLY A 187 -19.20 24.79 11.71
N SER A 188 -19.57 24.98 10.44
CA SER A 188 -20.94 24.75 9.94
C SER A 188 -21.16 23.37 9.30
N PHE A 189 -20.09 22.72 8.87
CA PHE A 189 -20.07 21.35 8.37
C PHE A 189 -18.74 20.69 8.75
N THR A 190 -18.73 19.36 8.79
CA THR A 190 -17.51 18.58 9.03
C THR A 190 -16.88 18.25 7.69
N LYS A 191 -15.59 18.56 7.54
CA LYS A 191 -14.79 18.13 6.40
C LYS A 191 -14.06 16.86 6.79
N PHE A 192 -14.34 15.79 6.09
CA PHE A 192 -13.64 14.52 6.24
C PHE A 192 -12.49 14.49 5.23
N SER A 193 -11.28 14.12 5.64
CA SER A 193 -10.13 14.06 4.74
C SER A 193 -9.25 12.82 4.96
N THR A 194 -8.60 12.36 3.89
CA THR A 194 -7.61 11.28 3.94
C THR A 194 -6.53 11.48 2.87
N ILE A 195 -5.43 10.74 2.98
CA ILE A 195 -4.34 10.71 2.01
C ILE A 195 -4.22 9.28 1.49
N LEU A 196 -4.45 9.10 0.19
CA LEU A 196 -4.23 7.82 -0.48
C LEU A 196 -2.88 7.82 -1.19
N VAL A 197 -2.16 6.69 -1.12
CA VAL A 197 -0.90 6.50 -1.86
C VAL A 197 -1.21 5.69 -3.12
N LEU A 198 -1.36 6.36 -4.25
CA LEU A 198 -1.84 5.79 -5.52
C LEU A 198 -0.85 6.01 -6.65
N ARG A 199 -0.77 5.06 -7.59
CA ARG A 199 0.00 5.27 -8.82
C ARG A 199 -0.76 6.20 -9.76
N PRO A 200 -0.09 6.90 -10.69
CA PRO A 200 -0.76 7.60 -11.77
C PRO A 200 -1.73 6.68 -12.52
N GLY A 201 -2.96 7.14 -12.71
CA GLY A 201 -4.03 6.29 -13.21
C GLY A 201 -5.42 6.86 -13.02
N ARG A 202 -6.40 6.07 -13.47
CA ARG A 202 -7.82 6.37 -13.34
C ARG A 202 -8.43 5.40 -12.34
N TYR A 203 -9.05 5.93 -11.31
CA TYR A 203 -9.67 5.16 -10.24
C TYR A 203 -11.13 5.51 -10.11
N GLU A 204 -11.98 4.51 -9.97
CA GLU A 204 -13.37 4.70 -9.59
C GLU A 204 -13.44 4.61 -8.07
N ILE A 205 -14.09 5.57 -7.44
CA ILE A 205 -14.24 5.65 -5.99
C ILE A 205 -15.70 5.91 -5.62
N LYS A 206 -16.09 5.53 -4.41
CA LYS A 206 -17.37 5.88 -3.81
C LYS A 206 -17.22 6.01 -2.30
N PHE A 207 -18.03 6.87 -1.70
CA PHE A 207 -17.99 7.10 -0.26
C PHE A 207 -19.06 6.27 0.43
N LEU A 208 -18.68 5.59 1.50
CA LEU A 208 -19.59 4.96 2.44
C LEU A 208 -19.72 5.92 3.63
N VAL A 209 -20.86 6.59 3.71
CA VAL A 209 -21.17 7.63 4.68
C VAL A 209 -22.24 7.08 5.61
N ASP A 210 -21.90 6.86 6.88
CA ASP A 210 -22.80 6.26 7.89
C ASP A 210 -23.50 4.96 7.43
N GLY A 211 -22.78 4.16 6.62
CA GLY A 211 -23.27 2.90 6.07
C GLY A 211 -24.04 3.03 4.74
N GLU A 212 -24.25 4.23 4.23
CA GLU A 212 -24.90 4.48 2.95
C GLU A 212 -23.91 4.90 1.86
N TRP A 213 -24.11 4.38 0.65
CA TRP A 213 -23.28 4.71 -0.50
C TRP A 213 -23.65 6.08 -1.06
N GLN A 214 -22.69 7.00 -1.08
CA GLN A 214 -22.86 8.36 -1.58
C GLN A 214 -21.78 8.74 -2.59
N LEU A 215 -22.18 9.58 -3.54
CA LEU A 215 -21.29 10.25 -4.48
C LEU A 215 -20.93 11.63 -3.92
N SER A 216 -19.67 12.00 -4.02
CA SER A 216 -19.22 13.35 -3.71
C SER A 216 -19.46 14.26 -4.91
N PRO A 217 -20.06 15.46 -4.74
CA PRO A 217 -20.22 16.44 -5.80
C PRO A 217 -18.90 17.06 -6.25
N GLU A 218 -17.83 16.90 -5.46
CA GLU A 218 -16.50 17.47 -5.72
C GLU A 218 -15.72 16.69 -6.79
N PHE A 219 -16.18 15.48 -7.15
CA PHE A 219 -15.51 14.62 -8.11
C PHE A 219 -16.43 14.34 -9.30
N PRO A 220 -15.90 14.33 -10.54
CA PRO A 220 -16.66 13.89 -11.70
C PRO A 220 -17.26 12.49 -11.49
N THR A 221 -18.40 12.19 -12.09
CA THR A 221 -19.01 10.85 -12.05
C THR A 221 -18.76 10.06 -13.33
N VAL A 222 -18.78 8.74 -13.22
CA VAL A 222 -18.65 7.78 -14.32
C VAL A 222 -19.58 6.59 -14.08
N GLY A 223 -20.11 6.03 -15.16
CA GLY A 223 -21.10 4.94 -15.10
C GLY A 223 -22.54 5.47 -15.17
N GLU A 224 -23.50 4.56 -15.03
CA GLU A 224 -24.93 4.88 -15.10
C GLU A 224 -25.71 4.14 -14.01
N GLY A 225 -26.68 4.82 -13.38
CA GLY A 225 -27.59 4.24 -12.40
C GLY A 225 -26.89 3.67 -11.16
N LEU A 226 -27.08 2.39 -10.88
CA LEU A 226 -26.56 1.76 -9.66
C LEU A 226 -25.03 1.57 -9.67
N THR A 227 -24.41 1.60 -10.84
CA THR A 227 -22.94 1.52 -10.98
C THR A 227 -22.30 2.90 -11.15
N GLU A 228 -23.02 3.97 -10.84
CA GLU A 228 -22.44 5.31 -10.85
C GLU A 228 -21.45 5.48 -9.69
N ASN A 229 -20.24 5.90 -10.04
CA ASN A 229 -19.08 6.09 -9.16
C ASN A 229 -18.45 7.46 -9.41
N ASN A 230 -17.69 7.98 -8.44
CA ASN A 230 -16.83 9.13 -8.67
C ASN A 230 -15.53 8.70 -9.38
N LEU A 231 -15.00 9.55 -10.24
CA LEU A 231 -13.75 9.34 -10.96
C LEU A 231 -12.63 10.16 -10.30
N LEU A 232 -11.60 9.47 -9.85
CA LEU A 232 -10.34 10.05 -9.37
C LEU A 232 -9.24 9.84 -10.41
N ILE A 233 -8.65 10.93 -10.87
CA ILE A 233 -7.52 10.90 -11.79
C ILE A 233 -6.26 11.31 -11.02
N VAL A 234 -5.26 10.44 -11.06
CA VAL A 234 -3.95 10.69 -10.48
C VAL A 234 -2.97 10.91 -11.63
N GLU A 235 -2.42 12.12 -11.72
CA GLU A 235 -1.37 12.50 -12.67
C GLU A 235 0.01 12.19 -12.11
#